data_AF-A0A1Q9LSN0-F1
#
_entry.id   AF-A0A1Q9LSN0-F1
#
_cell.length_a   1.000
_cell.length_b   1.000
_cell.length_c   1.000
_cell.angle_alpha   90.00
_cell.angle_beta   90.00
_cell.angle_gamma   90.00
#
_symmetry.space_group_name_H-M   'P 1'
#
loop_
_entity.id
_entity.type
_entity.pdbx_description
1 polymer ?
#
loop_
_entity_poly.entity_id
_entity_poly.type
_entity_poly.pdbx_seq_one_letter_code
_entity_poly.pdbx_strand_id
1 'polypeptide(L)'
;MRVFVSGATGNVGHHVVRLLADEGVAVRALTRRPGQVQVPEGVEVVGGDLDSLPGGAFDGVDALYLMATGDTAAVVRAAADAGVRRVVTLSSASVEIPGDANGAHHRAAEEAVEASGLAWTHLRPGMFAGNLRQWAPQVRAGVVREPLAQAKQAPVHELDIAEVAAAALTSGDHEGKSYLLSGPAALSKPDQLHAINTGAGTDARFEEITVEQWRAHAPVPAFVVDMLIKYWTAGVDTPDAVQPHPLGKAARPLDQWAADHASEFRG
;
A
#
# COMPACT_ATOMS: atom_id res chain seq x y z
N MET A 1 -6.36 -19.65 -15.21
CA MET A 1 -5.40 -18.98 -14.32
C MET A 1 -6.05 -18.80 -12.96
N ARG A 2 -5.33 -19.08 -11.87
CA ARG A 2 -5.75 -18.77 -10.50
C ARG A 2 -4.70 -17.93 -9.78
N VAL A 3 -5.14 -16.89 -9.09
CA VAL A 3 -4.28 -15.98 -8.34
C VAL A 3 -4.48 -16.17 -6.84
N PHE A 4 -3.38 -16.34 -6.11
CA PHE A 4 -3.38 -16.28 -4.64
C PHE A 4 -3.09 -14.85 -4.19
N VAL A 5 -3.98 -14.27 -3.37
CA VAL A 5 -3.81 -12.93 -2.83
C VAL A 5 -3.56 -13.02 -1.34
N SER A 6 -2.31 -12.77 -0.94
CA SER A 6 -1.98 -12.57 0.47
C SER A 6 -2.52 -11.21 0.97
N GLY A 7 -2.91 -11.14 2.24
CA GLY A 7 -3.46 -9.90 2.79
C GLY A 7 -4.72 -9.41 2.08
N ALA A 8 -5.59 -10.33 1.65
CA ALA A 8 -6.76 -10.04 0.81
C ALA A 8 -7.77 -9.04 1.44
N THR A 9 -7.63 -8.73 2.73
CA THR A 9 -8.47 -7.77 3.46
C THR A 9 -7.73 -6.48 3.85
N GLY A 10 -6.47 -6.34 3.47
CA GLY A 10 -5.68 -5.11 3.68
C GLY A 10 -5.98 -4.04 2.63
N ASN A 11 -5.51 -2.81 2.87
CA ASN A 11 -5.81 -1.61 2.08
C ASN A 11 -5.66 -1.78 0.56
N VAL A 12 -4.62 -2.50 0.11
CA VAL A 12 -4.41 -2.77 -1.32
C VAL A 12 -5.01 -4.11 -1.73
N GLY A 13 -4.82 -5.15 -0.92
CA GLY A 13 -5.19 -6.53 -1.27
C GLY A 13 -6.67 -6.71 -1.58
N HIS A 14 -7.57 -6.01 -0.89
CA HIS A 14 -9.01 -6.11 -1.17
C HIS A 14 -9.38 -5.55 -2.55
N HIS A 15 -8.69 -4.49 -3.00
CA HIS A 15 -8.86 -3.96 -4.34
C HIS A 15 -8.30 -4.90 -5.39
N VAL A 16 -7.15 -5.54 -5.12
CA VAL A 16 -6.58 -6.57 -6.00
C VAL A 16 -7.55 -7.74 -6.19
N VAL A 17 -8.13 -8.25 -5.10
CA VAL A 17 -9.17 -9.31 -5.17
C VAL A 17 -10.33 -8.88 -6.06
N ARG A 18 -10.87 -7.67 -5.86
CA ARG A 18 -12.02 -7.17 -6.62
C ARG A 18 -11.70 -7.03 -8.10
N LEU A 19 -10.60 -6.37 -8.45
CA LEU A 19 -10.19 -6.16 -9.84
C LEU A 19 -10.01 -7.49 -10.59
N LEU A 20 -9.34 -8.46 -9.96
CA LEU A 20 -9.15 -9.79 -10.56
C LEU A 20 -10.49 -10.54 -10.73
N ALA A 21 -11.37 -10.48 -9.73
CA ALA A 21 -12.69 -11.12 -9.81
C ALA A 21 -13.57 -10.48 -10.89
N ASP A 22 -13.55 -9.15 -11.03
CA ASP A 22 -14.29 -8.41 -12.06
C ASP A 22 -13.80 -8.77 -13.49
N GLU A 23 -12.52 -9.15 -13.63
CA GLU A 23 -11.94 -9.67 -14.88
C GLU A 23 -12.20 -11.18 -15.10
N GLY A 24 -12.92 -11.85 -14.19
CA GLY A 24 -13.21 -13.29 -14.26
C GLY A 24 -12.02 -14.19 -13.91
N VAL A 25 -10.97 -13.65 -13.30
CA VAL A 25 -9.83 -14.45 -12.82
C VAL A 25 -10.24 -15.20 -11.55
N ALA A 26 -9.91 -16.48 -11.46
CA ALA A 26 -10.14 -17.24 -10.23
C ALA A 26 -9.22 -16.72 -9.11
N VAL A 27 -9.78 -16.26 -8.00
CA VAL A 27 -9.01 -15.72 -6.88
C VAL A 27 -9.12 -16.63 -5.66
N ARG A 28 -7.97 -16.90 -5.04
CA ARG A 28 -7.85 -17.46 -3.69
C ARG A 28 -7.35 -16.38 -2.74
N ALA A 29 -8.22 -15.91 -1.86
CA ALA A 29 -7.99 -14.80 -0.94
C ALA A 29 -7.58 -15.30 0.45
N LEU A 30 -6.33 -15.04 0.86
CA LEU A 30 -5.86 -15.37 2.20
C LEU A 30 -6.27 -14.29 3.21
N THR A 31 -6.90 -14.71 4.30
CA THR A 31 -7.24 -13.83 5.42
C THR A 31 -7.14 -14.56 6.75
N ARG A 32 -6.76 -13.82 7.80
CA ARG A 32 -6.77 -14.33 9.17
C ARG A 32 -8.19 -14.52 9.72
N ARG A 33 -9.20 -13.90 9.09
CA ARG A 33 -10.60 -13.87 9.58
C ARG A 33 -11.58 -14.22 8.45
N PRO A 34 -11.60 -15.48 7.98
CA PRO A 34 -12.40 -15.89 6.82
C PRO A 34 -13.91 -15.70 7.02
N GLY A 35 -14.42 -15.83 8.25
CA GLY A 35 -15.85 -15.62 8.54
C GLY A 35 -16.31 -14.17 8.64
N GLN A 36 -15.40 -13.19 8.50
CA GLN A 36 -15.69 -11.76 8.66
C GLN A 36 -15.43 -10.94 7.38
N VAL A 37 -15.06 -11.59 6.28
CA VAL A 37 -14.76 -10.91 5.02
C VAL A 37 -15.94 -11.01 4.07
N GLN A 38 -16.23 -9.90 3.38
CA GLN A 38 -17.09 -9.88 2.21
C GLN A 38 -16.18 -9.84 0.98
N VAL A 39 -16.29 -10.83 0.10
CA VAL A 39 -15.56 -10.90 -1.17
C VAL A 39 -16.54 -11.02 -2.33
N PRO A 40 -16.15 -10.63 -3.56
CA PRO A 40 -16.95 -10.88 -4.75
C PRO A 40 -17.34 -12.35 -4.91
N GLU A 41 -18.45 -12.60 -5.61
CA GLU A 41 -18.89 -13.97 -5.92
C GLU A 41 -17.79 -14.74 -6.69
N GLY A 42 -17.61 -16.01 -6.35
CA GLY A 42 -16.60 -16.88 -6.99
C GLY A 42 -15.18 -16.77 -6.41
N VAL A 43 -14.93 -15.84 -5.48
CA VAL A 43 -13.65 -15.77 -4.76
C VAL A 43 -13.59 -16.86 -3.68
N GLU A 44 -12.54 -17.68 -3.72
CA GLU A 44 -12.25 -18.69 -2.70
C GLU A 44 -11.57 -18.02 -1.50
N VAL A 45 -12.20 -18.04 -0.33
CA VAL A 45 -11.62 -17.49 0.91
C VAL A 45 -10.90 -18.59 1.68
N VAL A 46 -9.63 -18.35 1.99
CA VAL A 46 -8.79 -19.28 2.75
C VAL A 46 -8.35 -18.63 4.06
N GLY A 47 -8.61 -19.34 5.16
CA GLY A 47 -8.17 -18.95 6.50
C GLY A 47 -6.68 -19.26 6.70
N GLY A 48 -5.89 -18.27 7.10
CA GLY A 48 -4.48 -18.49 7.44
C GLY A 48 -3.68 -17.20 7.57
N ASP A 49 -2.37 -17.39 7.74
CA ASP A 49 -1.37 -16.33 7.79
C ASP A 49 -0.18 -16.73 6.90
N LEU A 50 0.63 -15.77 6.44
CA LEU A 50 1.82 -16.07 5.66
C LEU A 50 2.86 -16.87 6.47
N ASP A 51 2.92 -16.65 7.78
CA ASP A 51 3.79 -17.42 8.69
C ASP A 51 3.20 -18.80 9.05
N SER A 52 1.95 -19.07 8.68
CA SER A 52 1.24 -20.33 8.97
C SER A 52 0.20 -20.64 7.90
N LEU A 53 0.66 -20.84 6.66
CA LEU A 53 -0.21 -21.17 5.54
C LEU A 53 -0.88 -22.53 5.74
N PRO A 54 -2.18 -22.68 5.40
CA PRO A 54 -2.81 -23.98 5.40
C PRO A 54 -2.20 -24.90 4.33
N GLY A 55 -2.24 -26.21 4.57
CA GLY A 55 -1.79 -27.19 3.58
C GLY A 55 -2.52 -27.03 2.25
N GLY A 56 -1.78 -27.14 1.13
CA GLY A 56 -2.34 -26.98 -0.21
C GLY A 56 -2.73 -25.54 -0.59
N ALA A 57 -2.28 -24.52 0.16
CA ALA A 57 -2.59 -23.11 -0.12
C ALA A 57 -2.31 -22.70 -1.57
N PHE A 58 -1.28 -23.27 -2.18
CA PHE A 58 -0.86 -22.99 -3.56
C PHE A 58 -1.36 -24.01 -4.60
N ASP A 59 -2.20 -24.98 -4.21
CA ASP A 59 -2.70 -26.01 -5.14
C ASP A 59 -3.49 -25.37 -6.28
N GLY A 60 -2.97 -25.57 -7.51
CA GLY A 60 -3.54 -25.01 -8.73
C GLY A 60 -3.43 -23.49 -8.85
N VAL A 61 -2.53 -22.84 -8.09
CA VAL A 61 -2.25 -21.40 -8.19
C VAL A 61 -1.20 -21.14 -9.27
N ASP A 62 -1.47 -20.17 -10.14
CA ASP A 62 -0.56 -19.75 -11.21
C ASP A 62 0.29 -18.53 -10.82
N ALA A 63 -0.28 -17.60 -10.05
CA ALA A 63 0.36 -16.35 -9.66
C ALA A 63 0.07 -15.96 -8.21
N LEU A 64 1.01 -15.26 -7.59
CA LEU A 64 0.97 -14.85 -6.19
C LEU A 64 1.06 -13.32 -6.07
N TYR A 65 0.08 -12.69 -5.42
CA TYR A 65 0.24 -11.36 -4.85
C TYR A 65 0.75 -11.48 -3.41
N LEU A 66 1.99 -11.00 -3.18
CA LEU A 66 2.74 -11.17 -1.95
C LEU A 66 2.90 -9.83 -1.21
N MET A 67 2.39 -9.73 0.01
CA MET A 67 2.83 -8.70 0.94
C MET A 67 4.15 -9.13 1.57
N ALA A 68 5.16 -8.25 1.53
CA ALA A 68 6.48 -8.49 2.11
C ALA A 68 6.44 -8.46 3.66
N THR A 69 5.81 -9.44 4.28
CA THR A 69 5.67 -9.62 5.72
C THR A 69 5.97 -11.06 6.11
N GLY A 70 6.47 -11.27 7.34
CA GLY A 70 6.81 -12.63 7.80
C GLY A 70 8.00 -13.22 7.05
N ASP A 71 8.10 -14.55 7.02
CA ASP A 71 9.15 -15.27 6.27
C ASP A 71 8.80 -15.36 4.77
N THR A 72 9.04 -14.25 4.06
CA THR A 72 8.82 -14.16 2.61
C THR A 72 9.58 -15.24 1.83
N ALA A 73 10.80 -15.59 2.24
CA ALA A 73 11.60 -16.60 1.55
C ALA A 73 10.96 -18.00 1.65
N ALA A 74 10.41 -18.36 2.81
CA ALA A 74 9.69 -19.62 2.97
C ALA A 74 8.41 -19.67 2.12
N VAL A 75 7.63 -18.57 2.11
CA VAL A 75 6.40 -18.48 1.32
C VAL A 75 6.69 -18.61 -0.18
N VAL A 76 7.67 -17.86 -0.69
CA VAL A 76 8.03 -17.87 -2.11
C VAL A 76 8.56 -19.24 -2.54
N ARG A 77 9.38 -19.89 -1.71
CA ARG A 77 9.83 -21.26 -1.97
C ARG A 77 8.64 -22.24 -2.04
N ALA A 78 7.73 -22.19 -1.07
CA ALA A 78 6.53 -23.04 -1.07
C ALA A 78 5.63 -22.78 -2.30
N ALA A 79 5.52 -21.54 -2.76
CA ALA A 79 4.80 -21.19 -3.98
C ALA A 79 5.49 -21.78 -5.23
N ALA A 80 6.82 -21.63 -5.34
CA ALA A 80 7.59 -22.18 -6.45
C ALA A 80 7.52 -23.72 -6.50
N ASP A 81 7.67 -24.39 -5.36
CA ASP A 81 7.57 -25.85 -5.24
C ASP A 81 6.17 -26.37 -5.64
N ALA A 82 5.12 -25.57 -5.44
CA ALA A 82 3.75 -25.87 -5.85
C ALA A 82 3.44 -25.51 -7.33
N GLY A 83 4.41 -24.99 -8.08
CA GLY A 83 4.27 -24.66 -9.49
C GLY A 83 3.68 -23.28 -9.79
N VAL A 84 3.63 -22.37 -8.81
CA VAL A 84 3.36 -20.95 -9.08
C VAL A 84 4.42 -20.44 -10.06
N ARG A 85 4.02 -19.60 -11.01
CA ARG A 85 4.90 -19.13 -12.09
C ARG A 85 5.24 -17.65 -11.98
N ARG A 86 4.40 -16.87 -11.30
CA ARG A 86 4.54 -15.42 -11.19
C ARG A 86 4.30 -14.92 -9.78
N VAL A 87 5.05 -13.90 -9.37
CA VAL A 87 4.84 -13.20 -8.10
C VAL A 87 4.87 -11.68 -8.28
N VAL A 88 3.87 -11.00 -7.75
CA VAL A 88 3.85 -9.55 -7.63
C VAL A 88 3.96 -9.20 -6.15
N THR A 89 5.04 -8.50 -5.79
CA THR A 89 5.32 -8.16 -4.39
C THR A 89 4.88 -6.73 -4.10
N LEU A 90 4.07 -6.53 -3.07
CA LEU A 90 3.91 -5.22 -2.43
C LEU A 90 5.13 -4.99 -1.53
N SER A 91 6.10 -4.27 -2.09
CA SER A 91 7.33 -3.80 -1.46
C SER A 91 7.13 -2.37 -0.92
N SER A 92 8.18 -1.55 -0.87
CA SER A 92 8.14 -0.17 -0.39
C SER A 92 9.18 0.69 -1.09
N ALA A 93 8.89 1.98 -1.29
CA ALA A 93 9.88 2.97 -1.74
C ALA A 93 11.09 3.10 -0.79
N SER A 94 10.96 2.68 0.47
CA SER A 94 12.05 2.71 1.45
C SER A 94 13.28 1.89 1.03
N VAL A 95 13.14 0.93 0.10
CA VAL A 95 14.28 0.18 -0.45
C VAL A 95 15.28 1.04 -1.23
N GLU A 96 14.87 2.27 -1.61
CA GLU A 96 15.73 3.27 -2.27
C GLU A 96 16.48 4.16 -1.25
N ILE A 97 16.21 4.02 0.05
CA ILE A 97 16.79 4.83 1.12
C ILE A 97 17.95 4.07 1.77
N PRO A 98 19.22 4.47 1.56
CA PRO A 98 20.36 3.76 2.13
C PRO A 98 20.32 3.71 3.65
N GLY A 99 20.51 2.52 4.22
CA GLY A 99 20.56 2.30 5.66
C GLY A 99 19.20 2.37 6.37
N ASP A 100 18.09 2.45 5.64
CA ASP A 100 16.76 2.37 6.22
C ASP A 100 16.41 0.93 6.61
N ALA A 101 15.98 0.71 7.86
CA ALA A 101 15.68 -0.63 8.36
C ALA A 101 14.47 -1.27 7.67
N ASN A 102 13.45 -0.46 7.34
CA ASN A 102 12.29 -0.93 6.58
C ASN A 102 12.69 -1.24 5.13
N GLY A 103 13.53 -0.39 4.53
CA GLY A 103 14.13 -0.63 3.23
C GLY A 103 14.92 -1.94 3.16
N ALA A 104 15.73 -2.25 4.19
CA ALA A 104 16.47 -3.50 4.27
C ALA A 104 15.55 -4.73 4.37
N HIS A 105 14.46 -4.65 5.15
CA HIS A 105 13.44 -5.70 5.24
C HIS A 105 12.78 -5.97 3.88
N HIS A 106 12.33 -4.92 3.19
CA HIS A 106 11.72 -5.04 1.88
C HIS A 106 12.72 -5.52 0.81
N ARG A 107 13.98 -5.05 0.86
CA ARG A 107 15.05 -5.51 -0.03
C ARG A 107 15.29 -7.02 0.10
N ALA A 108 15.34 -7.54 1.32
CA ALA A 108 15.50 -8.98 1.56
C ALA A 108 14.32 -9.80 0.99
N ALA A 109 13.09 -9.26 1.07
CA ALA A 109 11.93 -9.89 0.45
C ALA A 109 12.00 -9.87 -1.08
N GLU A 110 12.43 -8.76 -1.69
CA GLU A 110 12.66 -8.66 -3.14
C GLU A 110 13.74 -9.65 -3.60
N GLU A 111 14.89 -9.71 -2.91
CA GLU A 111 15.98 -10.63 -3.25
C GLU A 111 15.56 -12.11 -3.15
N ALA A 112 14.73 -12.46 -2.15
CA ALA A 112 14.18 -13.81 -2.03
C ALA A 112 13.25 -14.18 -3.20
N VAL A 113 12.47 -13.21 -3.68
CA VAL A 113 11.62 -13.35 -4.87
C VAL A 113 12.47 -13.47 -6.13
N GLU A 114 13.47 -12.61 -6.32
CA GLU A 114 14.36 -12.62 -7.49
C GLU A 114 15.15 -13.94 -7.58
N ALA A 115 15.60 -14.48 -6.45
CA ALA A 115 16.33 -15.75 -6.37
C ALA A 115 15.45 -17.00 -6.58
N SER A 116 14.12 -16.87 -6.59
CA SER A 116 13.20 -18.01 -6.67
C SER A 116 13.06 -18.62 -8.08
N GLY A 117 13.49 -17.91 -9.11
CA GLY A 117 13.28 -18.29 -10.52
C GLY A 117 11.87 -18.02 -11.04
N LEU A 118 10.96 -17.47 -10.22
CA LEU A 118 9.64 -17.02 -10.64
C LEU A 118 9.74 -15.75 -11.48
N ALA A 119 8.80 -15.58 -12.42
CA ALA A 119 8.60 -14.28 -13.05
C ALA A 119 8.11 -13.29 -11.98
N TRP A 120 8.74 -12.11 -11.87
CA TRP A 120 8.45 -11.20 -10.75
C TRP A 120 8.17 -9.77 -11.18
N THR A 121 7.40 -9.07 -10.35
CA THR A 121 7.23 -7.61 -10.38
C THR A 121 7.22 -7.07 -8.95
N HIS A 122 7.95 -5.98 -8.68
CA HIS A 122 7.97 -5.32 -7.38
C HIS A 122 7.23 -3.98 -7.43
N LEU A 123 6.28 -3.79 -6.51
CA LEU A 123 5.57 -2.53 -6.35
C LEU A 123 6.13 -1.81 -5.12
N ARG A 124 6.73 -0.65 -5.31
CA ARG A 124 7.40 0.15 -4.27
C ARG A 124 6.59 1.44 -4.04
N PRO A 125 5.43 1.40 -3.38
CA PRO A 125 4.70 2.61 -3.05
C PRO A 125 5.49 3.50 -2.09
N GLY A 126 5.39 4.82 -2.32
CA GLY A 126 5.74 5.86 -1.36
C GLY A 126 4.69 5.95 -0.23
N MET A 127 4.38 7.17 0.22
CA MET A 127 3.36 7.35 1.23
C MET A 127 1.96 6.97 0.71
N PHE A 128 1.26 6.09 1.42
CA PHE A 128 -0.14 5.75 1.12
C PHE A 128 -1.09 6.89 1.50
N ALA A 129 -1.99 7.28 0.61
CA ALA A 129 -3.08 8.21 0.93
C ALA A 129 -3.92 7.72 2.13
N GLY A 130 -4.09 6.39 2.26
CA GLY A 130 -4.67 5.72 3.43
C GLY A 130 -4.16 6.17 4.80
N ASN A 131 -2.91 6.65 4.90
CA ASN A 131 -2.35 7.15 6.17
C ASN A 131 -3.07 8.42 6.66
N LEU A 132 -3.71 9.19 5.77
CA LEU A 132 -4.43 10.42 6.11
C LEU A 132 -5.75 10.17 6.84
N ARG A 133 -6.22 8.92 6.92
CA ARG A 133 -7.34 8.54 7.79
C ARG A 133 -7.08 8.86 9.26
N GLN A 134 -5.82 8.94 9.68
CA GLN A 134 -5.46 9.38 11.02
C GLN A 134 -5.91 10.82 11.34
N TRP A 135 -6.13 11.67 10.31
CA TRP A 135 -6.64 13.02 10.47
C TRP A 135 -8.16 13.06 10.57
N ALA A 136 -8.88 11.98 10.27
CA ALA A 136 -10.34 11.99 10.24
C ALA A 136 -11.00 12.52 11.53
N PRO A 137 -10.55 12.16 12.76
CA PRO A 137 -11.09 12.76 13.98
C PRO A 137 -10.86 14.28 14.07
N GLN A 138 -9.70 14.76 13.61
CA GLN A 138 -9.34 16.17 13.63
C GLN A 138 -10.11 16.98 12.57
N VAL A 139 -10.33 16.39 11.39
CA VAL A 139 -11.18 16.96 10.32
C VAL A 139 -12.62 17.11 10.82
N ARG A 140 -13.18 16.07 11.46
CA ARG A 140 -14.51 16.16 12.10
C ARG A 140 -14.58 17.20 13.21
N ALA A 141 -13.48 17.45 13.91
CA ALA A 141 -13.36 18.49 14.92
C ALA A 141 -13.10 19.90 14.33
N GLY A 142 -12.93 20.03 13.00
CA GLY A 142 -12.77 21.29 12.29
C GLY A 142 -11.35 21.87 12.28
N VAL A 143 -10.35 21.18 12.86
CA VAL A 143 -8.97 21.66 12.85
C VAL A 143 -7.97 20.51 12.90
N VAL A 144 -7.06 20.46 11.92
CA VAL A 144 -5.94 19.52 11.86
C VAL A 144 -4.68 20.20 12.35
N ARG A 145 -4.05 19.58 13.37
CA ARG A 145 -2.82 20.04 14.01
C ARG A 145 -1.67 19.09 13.73
N GLU A 146 -0.72 19.56 12.94
CA GLU A 146 0.42 18.78 12.51
C GLU A 146 1.70 19.63 12.49
N PRO A 147 2.87 19.03 12.75
CA PRO A 147 4.15 19.73 12.65
C PRO A 147 4.66 19.71 11.21
N LEU A 148 5.67 20.54 10.93
CA LEU A 148 6.41 20.52 9.66
C LEU A 148 5.46 20.70 8.46
N ALA A 149 4.69 21.79 8.47
CA ALA A 149 3.62 22.03 7.51
C ALA A 149 4.10 21.96 6.05
N GLN A 150 5.34 22.40 5.81
CA GLN A 150 5.96 22.44 4.49
C GLN A 150 6.56 21.10 4.04
N ALA A 151 6.52 20.05 4.87
CA ALA A 151 6.94 18.71 4.45
C ALA A 151 6.03 18.21 3.33
N LYS A 152 6.63 17.82 2.19
CA LYS A 152 5.90 17.40 1.00
C LYS A 152 6.01 15.91 0.78
N GLN A 153 4.86 15.28 0.60
CA GLN A 153 4.72 13.85 0.29
C GLN A 153 3.88 13.69 -0.97
N ALA A 154 3.96 12.55 -1.65
CA ALA A 154 3.17 12.27 -2.85
C ALA A 154 2.19 11.10 -2.60
N PRO A 155 1.06 11.33 -1.91
CA PRO A 155 0.18 10.27 -1.43
C PRO A 155 -0.37 9.43 -2.58
N VAL A 156 -0.01 8.15 -2.61
CA VAL A 156 -0.49 7.21 -3.63
C VAL A 156 -1.83 6.61 -3.21
N HIS A 157 -2.77 6.56 -4.15
CA HIS A 157 -4.07 5.93 -3.94
C HIS A 157 -3.91 4.39 -3.98
N GLU A 158 -4.50 3.69 -3.01
CA GLU A 158 -4.46 2.23 -2.90
C GLU A 158 -4.99 1.50 -4.14
N LEU A 159 -5.94 2.10 -4.87
CA LEU A 159 -6.48 1.55 -6.10
C LEU A 159 -5.50 1.63 -7.28
N ASP A 160 -4.67 2.68 -7.35
CA ASP A 160 -3.60 2.77 -8.37
C ASP A 160 -2.58 1.64 -8.17
N ILE A 161 -2.20 1.38 -6.91
CA ILE A 161 -1.30 0.26 -6.57
C ILE A 161 -1.95 -1.07 -6.97
N ALA A 162 -3.23 -1.25 -6.63
CA ALA A 162 -3.96 -2.48 -6.90
C ALA A 162 -4.14 -2.76 -8.41
N GLU A 163 -4.34 -1.74 -9.22
CA GLU A 163 -4.46 -1.90 -10.68
C GLU A 163 -3.12 -2.26 -11.32
N VAL A 164 -2.01 -1.67 -10.87
CA VAL A 164 -0.67 -2.11 -11.31
C VAL A 164 -0.43 -3.57 -10.89
N ALA A 165 -0.84 -3.94 -9.67
CA ALA A 165 -0.73 -5.32 -9.21
C ALA A 165 -1.55 -6.29 -10.06
N ALA A 166 -2.82 -5.98 -10.33
CA ALA A 166 -3.70 -6.81 -11.14
C ALA A 166 -3.13 -7.01 -12.56
N ALA A 167 -2.71 -5.93 -13.22
CA ALA A 167 -2.09 -5.99 -14.55
C ALA A 167 -0.80 -6.83 -14.56
N ALA A 168 0.06 -6.68 -13.54
CA ALA A 168 1.27 -7.46 -13.40
C ALA A 168 0.99 -8.94 -13.09
N LEU A 169 -0.10 -9.26 -12.39
CA LEU A 169 -0.48 -10.66 -12.11
C LEU A 169 -0.97 -11.37 -13.38
N THR A 170 -1.64 -10.65 -14.29
CA THR A 170 -2.29 -11.22 -15.48
C THR A 170 -1.50 -11.09 -16.78
N SER A 171 -0.50 -10.19 -16.86
CA SER A 171 0.35 -10.01 -18.05
C SER A 171 1.84 -10.25 -17.80
N GLY A 172 2.54 -10.74 -18.83
CA GLY A 172 4.01 -10.85 -18.85
C GLY A 172 4.74 -9.53 -19.13
N ASP A 173 4.02 -8.47 -19.49
CA ASP A 173 4.63 -7.16 -19.83
C ASP A 173 5.34 -6.49 -18.65
N HIS A 174 5.14 -6.99 -17.44
CA HIS A 174 5.66 -6.44 -16.19
C HIS A 174 6.79 -7.28 -15.57
N GLU A 175 7.21 -8.35 -16.24
CA GLU A 175 8.22 -9.27 -15.73
C GLU A 175 9.60 -8.60 -15.60
N GLY A 176 10.26 -8.82 -14.46
CA GLY A 176 11.56 -8.27 -14.14
C GLY A 176 11.57 -6.77 -13.83
N LYS A 177 10.40 -6.18 -13.51
CA LYS A 177 10.26 -4.73 -13.27
C LYS A 177 10.00 -4.40 -11.81
N SER A 178 10.61 -3.31 -11.35
CA SER A 178 10.29 -2.65 -10.08
C SER A 178 9.69 -1.28 -10.35
N TYR A 179 8.54 -0.98 -9.75
CA TYR A 179 7.82 0.27 -9.93
C TYR A 179 7.80 1.08 -8.64
N LEU A 180 8.47 2.23 -8.63
CA LEU A 180 8.24 3.26 -7.63
C LEU A 180 6.86 3.90 -7.91
N LEU A 181 5.96 3.89 -6.92
CA LEU A 181 4.58 4.36 -7.08
C LEU A 181 4.32 5.59 -6.20
N SER A 182 3.73 6.63 -6.78
CA SER A 182 3.37 7.88 -6.11
C SER A 182 1.98 8.34 -6.53
N GLY A 183 1.42 9.29 -5.77
CA GLY A 183 0.34 10.13 -6.28
C GLY A 183 0.80 11.06 -7.41
N PRO A 184 -0.12 11.83 -8.03
CA PRO A 184 0.19 12.70 -9.17
C PRO A 184 0.92 14.00 -8.78
N ALA A 185 1.03 14.33 -7.49
CA ALA A 185 1.66 15.56 -7.01
C ALA A 185 2.28 15.36 -5.62
N ALA A 186 3.38 16.07 -5.36
CA ALA A 186 3.94 16.22 -4.03
C ALA A 186 3.25 17.41 -3.31
N LEU A 187 2.55 17.11 -2.22
CA LEU A 187 1.65 18.02 -1.51
C LEU A 187 2.19 18.32 -0.12
N SER A 188 2.17 19.60 0.29
CA SER A 188 2.42 19.98 1.68
C SER A 188 1.28 19.49 2.58
N LYS A 189 1.45 19.47 3.90
CA LYS A 189 0.37 19.04 4.81
C LYS A 189 -0.89 19.93 4.69
N PRO A 190 -0.79 21.28 4.56
CA PRO A 190 -1.94 22.11 4.22
C PRO A 190 -2.58 21.76 2.87
N ASP A 191 -1.81 21.47 1.83
CA ASP A 191 -2.36 21.07 0.52
C ASP A 191 -3.06 19.71 0.59
N GLN A 192 -2.54 18.78 1.39
CA GLN A 192 -3.19 17.50 1.67
C GLN A 192 -4.53 17.71 2.37
N LEU A 193 -4.59 18.59 3.38
CA LEU A 193 -5.85 18.93 4.03
C LEU A 193 -6.83 19.62 3.06
N HIS A 194 -6.33 20.50 2.20
CA HIS A 194 -7.16 21.16 1.19
C HIS A 194 -7.79 20.16 0.22
N ALA A 195 -7.02 19.16 -0.24
CA ALA A 195 -7.54 18.08 -1.07
C ALA A 195 -8.57 17.21 -0.32
N ILE A 196 -8.33 16.92 0.96
CA ILE A 196 -9.31 16.22 1.82
C ILE A 196 -10.60 17.02 1.96
N ASN A 197 -10.51 18.31 2.27
CA ASN A 197 -11.67 19.19 2.38
C ASN A 197 -12.49 19.20 1.08
N THR A 198 -11.81 19.34 -0.06
CA THR A 198 -12.42 19.33 -1.39
C THR A 198 -13.13 18.01 -1.69
N GLY A 199 -12.43 16.88 -1.56
CA GLY A 199 -12.97 15.56 -1.90
C GLY A 199 -14.04 15.07 -0.93
N ALA A 200 -13.79 15.22 0.37
CA ALA A 200 -14.72 14.78 1.40
C ALA A 200 -15.86 15.78 1.65
N GLY A 201 -15.82 17.00 1.10
CA GLY A 201 -16.82 18.03 1.37
C GLY A 201 -16.83 18.48 2.83
N THR A 202 -15.65 18.76 3.37
CA THR A 202 -15.44 19.26 4.74
C THR A 202 -14.73 20.61 4.72
N ASP A 203 -14.66 21.31 5.86
CA ASP A 203 -14.06 22.65 5.97
C ASP A 203 -13.17 22.77 7.22
N ALA A 204 -12.25 21.82 7.39
CA ALA A 204 -11.30 21.86 8.50
C ALA A 204 -10.12 22.80 8.20
N ARG A 205 -9.69 23.59 9.18
CA ARG A 205 -8.51 24.45 9.04
C ARG A 205 -7.21 23.73 9.44
N PHE A 206 -6.10 24.11 8.83
CA PHE A 206 -4.77 23.63 9.23
C PHE A 206 -4.17 24.56 10.28
N GLU A 207 -3.55 24.00 11.32
CA GLU A 207 -2.81 24.75 12.34
C GLU A 207 -1.46 24.05 12.58
N GLU A 208 -0.37 24.71 12.20
CA GLU A 208 0.97 24.15 12.44
C GLU A 208 1.29 24.18 13.93
N ILE A 209 1.70 23.03 14.47
CA ILE A 209 2.18 22.90 15.84
C ILE A 209 3.67 22.54 15.86
N THR A 210 4.33 22.76 16.99
CA THR A 210 5.72 22.35 17.15
C THR A 210 5.85 20.82 17.14
N VAL A 211 7.04 20.32 16.80
CA VAL A 211 7.36 18.90 16.87
C VAL A 211 7.14 18.37 18.29
N GLU A 212 7.51 19.13 19.31
CA GLU A 212 7.34 18.78 20.72
C GLU A 212 5.86 18.62 21.11
N GLN A 213 5.00 19.54 20.65
CA GLN A 213 3.55 19.46 20.89
C GLN A 213 2.92 18.24 20.20
N TRP A 214 3.35 17.93 18.98
CA TRP A 214 2.86 16.75 18.26
C TRP A 214 3.31 15.45 18.93
N ARG A 215 4.60 15.37 19.31
CA ARG A 215 5.19 14.23 20.03
C ARG A 215 4.42 13.85 21.29
N ALA A 216 3.91 14.84 22.03
CA ALA A 216 3.16 14.61 23.26
C ALA A 216 1.83 13.86 23.07
N HIS A 217 1.28 13.86 21.85
CA HIS A 217 -0.04 13.28 21.55
C HIS A 217 -0.02 12.32 20.35
N ALA A 218 1.16 11.99 19.82
CA ALA A 218 1.29 11.13 18.65
C ALA A 218 0.74 9.72 18.95
N PRO A 219 -0.17 9.18 18.13
CA PRO A 219 -0.85 7.91 18.40
C PRO A 219 0.01 6.68 18.03
N VAL A 220 1.33 6.80 18.05
CA VAL A 220 2.28 5.76 17.62
C VAL A 220 3.47 5.66 18.59
N PRO A 221 4.16 4.51 18.65
CA PRO A 221 5.34 4.36 19.51
C PRO A 221 6.44 5.39 19.24
N ALA A 222 7.21 5.76 20.26
CA ALA A 222 8.23 6.81 20.18
C ALA A 222 9.25 6.61 19.02
N PHE A 223 9.66 5.38 18.73
CA PHE A 223 10.57 5.11 17.61
C PHE A 223 9.94 5.43 16.24
N VAL A 224 8.62 5.23 16.08
CA VAL A 224 7.88 5.60 14.86
C VAL A 224 7.75 7.11 14.76
N VAL A 225 7.51 7.80 15.89
CA VAL A 225 7.51 9.26 15.96
C VAL A 225 8.86 9.82 15.48
N ASP A 226 9.99 9.30 15.96
CA ASP A 226 11.32 9.73 15.53
C ASP A 226 11.55 9.51 14.03
N MET A 227 11.14 8.35 13.51
CA MET A 227 11.18 8.03 12.09
C MET A 227 10.37 9.04 11.25
N LEU A 228 9.13 9.32 11.64
CA LEU A 228 8.25 10.25 10.94
C LEU A 228 8.78 11.68 10.95
N ILE A 229 9.25 12.17 12.11
CA ILE A 229 9.86 13.50 12.21
C ILE A 229 11.08 13.59 11.30
N LYS A 230 12.00 12.60 11.34
CA LYS A 230 13.18 12.59 10.46
C LYS A 230 12.76 12.64 8.99
N TYR A 231 11.79 11.83 8.60
CA TYR A 231 11.31 11.76 7.22
C TYR A 231 10.62 13.07 6.79
N TRP A 232 9.75 13.66 7.62
CA TRP A 232 9.10 14.93 7.31
C TRP A 232 10.07 16.11 7.28
N THR A 233 11.07 16.15 8.16
CA THR A 233 12.13 17.16 8.12
C THR A 233 12.88 17.10 6.80
N ALA A 234 13.26 15.89 6.34
CA ALA A 234 13.87 15.74 5.02
C ALA A 234 12.91 16.14 3.89
N GLY A 235 11.62 15.83 4.02
CA GLY A 235 10.55 16.16 3.07
C GLY A 235 10.27 17.65 2.87
N VAL A 236 10.83 18.54 3.71
CA VAL A 236 10.77 20.00 3.49
C VAL A 236 11.68 20.40 2.32
N ASP A 237 12.90 19.86 2.30
CA ASP A 237 13.92 20.19 1.29
C ASP A 237 13.91 19.20 0.11
N THR A 238 13.52 17.95 0.38
CA THR A 238 13.49 16.84 -0.59
C THR A 238 12.08 16.22 -0.63
N PRO A 239 11.15 16.80 -1.41
CA PRO A 239 9.81 16.23 -1.58
C PRO A 239 9.86 14.80 -2.15
N ASP A 240 8.84 14.01 -1.86
CA ASP A 240 8.64 12.72 -2.54
C ASP A 240 8.64 12.91 -4.07
N ALA A 241 9.37 12.05 -4.78
CA ALA A 241 9.42 12.07 -6.23
C ALA A 241 8.10 11.60 -6.85
N VAL A 242 7.52 12.40 -7.74
CA VAL A 242 6.33 12.04 -8.52
C VAL A 242 6.74 11.17 -9.71
N GLN A 243 6.14 10.00 -9.83
CA GLN A 243 6.41 9.01 -10.87
C GLN A 243 5.26 8.94 -11.89
N PRO A 244 5.57 8.72 -13.18
CA PRO A 244 4.56 8.32 -14.14
C PRO A 244 3.89 7.00 -13.71
N HIS A 245 2.57 6.90 -13.88
CA HIS A 245 1.85 5.67 -13.55
C HIS A 245 2.29 4.52 -14.48
N PRO A 246 2.63 3.32 -13.97
CA PRO A 246 3.16 2.23 -14.79
C PRO A 246 2.26 1.76 -15.94
N LEU A 247 0.94 1.93 -15.77
CA LEU A 247 -0.06 1.61 -16.80
C LEU A 247 -0.32 2.74 -17.82
N GLY A 248 0.48 3.81 -17.81
CA GLY A 248 0.38 4.90 -18.78
C GLY A 248 -0.83 5.84 -18.63
N LYS A 249 -1.60 5.71 -17.55
CA LYS A 249 -2.73 6.59 -17.22
C LYS A 249 -2.34 7.68 -16.22
N ALA A 250 -3.23 8.64 -15.98
CA ALA A 250 -3.04 9.57 -14.87
C ALA A 250 -3.25 8.86 -13.52
N ALA A 251 -2.36 9.10 -12.55
CA ALA A 251 -2.55 8.67 -11.18
C ALA A 251 -3.72 9.44 -10.54
N ARG A 252 -4.46 8.79 -9.63
CA ARG A 252 -5.62 9.40 -8.96
C ARG A 252 -5.15 10.50 -8.00
N PRO A 253 -5.73 11.70 -8.07
CA PRO A 253 -5.41 12.78 -7.14
C PRO A 253 -5.98 12.53 -5.75
N LEU A 254 -5.44 13.24 -4.75
CA LEU A 254 -5.79 13.02 -3.34
C LEU A 254 -7.23 13.45 -3.02
N ASP A 255 -7.81 14.41 -3.75
CA ASP A 255 -9.21 14.79 -3.61
C ASP A 255 -10.15 13.68 -4.09
N GLN A 256 -9.80 12.95 -5.15
CA GLN A 256 -10.53 11.73 -5.54
C GLN A 256 -10.47 10.67 -4.43
N TRP A 257 -9.28 10.42 -3.87
CA TRP A 257 -9.15 9.51 -2.73
C TRP A 257 -10.03 9.96 -1.54
N ALA A 258 -10.01 11.24 -1.21
CA ALA A 258 -10.83 11.77 -0.13
C ALA A 258 -12.34 11.68 -0.42
N ALA A 259 -12.76 11.78 -1.68
CA ALA A 259 -14.15 11.56 -2.09
C ALA A 259 -14.56 10.09 -1.92
N ASP A 260 -13.70 9.15 -2.32
CA ASP A 260 -13.91 7.71 -2.16
C ASP A 260 -14.02 7.30 -0.68
N HIS A 261 -13.35 8.05 0.21
CA HIS A 261 -13.31 7.86 1.66
C HIS A 261 -14.11 8.89 2.46
N ALA A 262 -15.02 9.62 1.81
CA ALA A 262 -15.65 10.81 2.41
C ALA A 262 -16.43 10.52 3.70
N SER A 263 -17.05 9.33 3.81
CA SER A 263 -17.79 8.92 5.01
C SER A 263 -16.92 8.83 6.27
N GLU A 264 -15.61 8.67 6.11
CA GLU A 264 -14.67 8.61 7.23
C GLU A 264 -14.37 10.00 7.77
N PHE A 265 -14.42 11.04 6.95
CA PHE A 265 -14.12 12.42 7.35
C PHE A 265 -15.35 13.22 7.75
N ARG A 266 -16.55 12.75 7.38
CA ARG A 266 -17.83 13.34 7.77
C ARG A 266 -18.26 12.84 9.15
N GLY A 267 -18.86 13.74 9.94
CA GLY A 267 -19.45 13.44 11.25
C GLY A 267 -20.89 12.97 11.16
#